data_AF-S5XY38-F1
#
_entry.id   AF-S5XY38-F1
#
_cell.length_a   1.000
_cell.length_b   1.000
_cell.length_c   1.000
_cell.angle_alpha   90.00
_cell.angle_beta   90.00
_cell.angle_gamma   90.00
#
_symmetry.space_group_name_H-M   'P 1'
#
loop_
_entity.id
_entity.type
_entity.pdbx_description
1 polymer ?
#
loop_
_entity_poly.entity_id
_entity_poly.type
_entity_poly.pdbx_seq_one_letter_code
_entity_poly.pdbx_strand_id
1 'polypeptide(L)'
;MDDTRGRDPSRRSRDKLEKGRGTSWPRNQNWAFRSPAPRRPTGDHQPMPRRAKGPRLYWRDREDGPSVWEIRDGSTRISTGTDSRRDAETQLAQYIDRKHRPSGPARPDELDVGMCLTIYAEERAVSVSDPQRIGYAIDALDRFWRGMTIGDVKGETCRRYAKSRIKKDGQPASDGTIRRELNVLQAAINHCHAEGYLIHAPRVAMPDRPASKERWLTRQEAAWLIRAARALNRDGRHLADFILHGLYTGSRKETILAMHIDQRSVLGG
;
A
#
# COMPACT_ATOMS: atom_id res chain seq x y z
N MET A 1 57.17 16.91 29.92
CA MET A 1 58.06 17.44 28.86
C MET A 1 58.51 16.25 28.02
N ASP A 2 58.72 16.47 26.72
CA ASP A 2 58.66 15.55 25.55
C ASP A 2 57.23 15.16 25.16
N ASP A 3 56.58 15.64 24.10
CA ASP A 3 56.93 16.13 22.73
C ASP A 3 57.64 15.12 21.84
N THR A 4 56.86 14.38 21.03
CA THR A 4 57.31 13.94 19.70
C THR A 4 56.15 14.04 18.69
N ARG A 5 56.42 14.86 17.66
CA ARG A 5 55.60 15.15 16.49
C ARG A 5 55.80 14.07 15.41
N GLY A 6 54.72 13.68 14.74
CA GLY A 6 54.72 12.95 13.48
C GLY A 6 54.02 13.76 12.39
N ARG A 7 54.69 13.92 11.25
CA ARG A 7 54.48 14.92 10.19
C ARG A 7 53.62 14.35 9.06
N ASP A 8 52.63 15.11 8.58
CA ASP A 8 51.78 14.81 7.40
C ASP A 8 52.32 15.55 6.14
N PRO A 9 52.50 14.90 4.98
CA PRO A 9 52.97 15.54 3.75
C PRO A 9 51.85 15.69 2.71
N SER A 10 51.31 16.90 2.54
CA SER A 10 50.66 17.29 1.29
C SER A 10 50.81 18.78 1.01
N ARG A 11 51.49 19.11 -0.10
CA ARG A 11 51.18 20.25 -1.00
C ARG A 11 52.25 20.38 -2.07
N ARG A 12 51.85 20.01 -3.29
CA ARG A 12 52.60 20.19 -4.53
C ARG A 12 52.13 21.50 -5.20
N SER A 13 53.10 22.38 -5.38
CA SER A 13 53.31 23.42 -6.40
C SER A 13 52.18 23.71 -7.41
N ARG A 14 51.88 25.01 -7.63
CA ARG A 14 52.25 25.68 -8.90
C ARG A 14 52.05 27.19 -8.89
N ASP A 15 53.08 27.85 -9.42
CA ASP A 15 53.33 29.26 -9.51
C ASP A 15 52.49 30.02 -10.55
N LYS A 16 52.43 31.33 -10.30
CA LYS A 16 52.03 32.43 -11.17
C LYS A 16 52.87 32.48 -12.45
N LEU A 17 52.26 32.93 -13.55
CA LEU A 17 52.97 33.55 -14.66
C LEU A 17 52.15 34.69 -15.29
N GLU A 18 52.84 35.81 -15.46
CA GLU A 18 52.41 37.10 -15.98
C GLU A 18 52.48 37.20 -17.52
N LYS A 19 51.64 38.12 -18.04
CA LYS A 19 51.88 39.10 -19.13
C LYS A 19 52.29 38.63 -20.54
N GLY A 20 51.49 39.08 -21.52
CA GLY A 20 51.88 39.21 -22.93
C GLY A 20 50.89 40.01 -23.77
N ARG A 21 51.20 41.29 -24.02
CA ARG A 21 50.61 42.19 -25.04
C ARG A 21 50.86 41.55 -26.43
N GLY A 22 49.94 41.47 -27.40
CA GLY A 22 49.24 42.52 -28.12
C GLY A 22 49.92 42.76 -29.48
N THR A 23 49.29 42.40 -30.61
CA THR A 23 49.34 43.13 -31.91
C THR A 23 48.54 42.47 -33.05
N SER A 24 47.92 43.36 -33.83
CA SER A 24 47.50 43.29 -35.25
C SER A 24 46.52 42.22 -35.76
N TRP A 25 45.32 42.70 -36.10
CA TRP A 25 44.44 42.11 -37.10
C TRP A 25 44.47 42.97 -38.37
N PRO A 26 44.66 42.42 -39.58
CA PRO A 26 44.41 43.17 -40.81
C PRO A 26 42.92 43.10 -41.21
N ARG A 27 42.37 44.28 -41.54
CA ARG A 27 41.23 44.42 -42.45
C ARG A 27 41.63 43.87 -43.82
N ASN A 28 40.85 42.97 -44.41
CA ASN A 28 40.25 43.24 -45.73
C ASN A 28 39.31 42.16 -46.27
N GLN A 29 38.19 42.66 -46.80
CA GLN A 29 37.57 42.34 -48.09
C GLN A 29 36.93 40.96 -48.32
N ASN A 30 35.66 40.94 -47.95
CA ASN A 30 34.50 40.53 -48.74
C ASN A 30 34.78 40.19 -50.22
N TRP A 31 34.43 38.96 -50.63
CA TRP A 31 33.99 38.66 -51.98
C TRP A 31 32.95 37.54 -51.93
N ALA A 32 31.87 37.75 -52.67
CA ALA A 32 30.59 37.07 -52.56
C ALA A 32 30.58 35.73 -53.32
N PHE A 33 30.08 34.68 -52.66
CA PHE A 33 29.50 33.51 -53.32
C PHE A 33 28.02 33.39 -52.95
N ARG A 34 27.15 33.66 -53.94
CA ARG A 34 25.72 33.35 -53.90
C ARG A 34 25.54 31.83 -53.77
N SER A 35 25.08 31.37 -52.62
CA SER A 35 24.56 30.00 -52.45
C SER A 35 23.04 30.00 -52.71
N PRO A 36 22.48 29.04 -53.46
CA PRO A 36 21.04 28.97 -53.73
C PRO A 36 20.27 28.52 -52.49
N ALA A 37 19.09 29.10 -52.27
CA ALA A 37 18.24 28.82 -51.11
C ALA A 37 17.81 27.33 -51.05
N PRO A 38 17.82 26.68 -49.87
CA PRO A 38 17.30 25.33 -49.74
C PRO A 38 15.77 25.33 -49.88
N ARG A 39 15.26 24.45 -50.76
CA ARG A 39 13.83 24.19 -50.89
C ARG A 39 13.32 23.54 -49.59
N ARG A 40 12.26 24.10 -48.99
CA ARG A 40 11.61 23.52 -47.80
C ARG A 40 11.02 22.14 -48.16
N PRO A 41 11.22 21.09 -47.36
CA PRO A 41 10.51 19.84 -47.55
C PRO A 41 9.05 20.02 -47.15
N THR A 42 8.13 19.79 -48.09
CA THR A 42 6.69 19.67 -47.83
C THR A 42 6.48 18.36 -47.07
N GLY A 43 6.48 18.42 -45.74
CA GLY A 43 6.15 17.26 -44.91
C GLY A 43 4.66 16.98 -44.98
N ASP A 44 4.30 15.79 -45.46
CA ASP A 44 2.96 15.23 -45.28
C ASP A 44 2.63 15.22 -43.78
N HIS A 45 1.73 16.12 -43.36
CA HIS A 45 1.18 16.13 -42.01
C HIS A 45 0.20 14.96 -41.87
N GLN A 46 0.74 13.78 -41.61
CA GLN A 46 -0.05 12.68 -41.06
C GLN A 46 -0.59 13.16 -39.69
N PRO A 47 -1.91 13.31 -39.52
CA PRO A 47 -2.45 13.84 -38.26
C PRO A 47 -2.10 12.88 -37.13
N MET A 48 -1.29 13.36 -36.19
CA MET A 48 -0.90 12.63 -34.98
C MET A 48 -2.16 12.06 -34.30
N PRO A 49 -2.17 10.77 -33.93
CA PRO A 49 -3.32 10.17 -33.26
C PRO A 49 -3.63 10.98 -31.99
N ARG A 50 -4.85 11.53 -31.94
CA ARG A 50 -5.29 12.35 -30.81
C ARG A 50 -5.21 11.52 -29.54
N ARG A 51 -4.62 12.09 -28.48
CA ARG A 51 -4.64 11.47 -27.14
C ARG A 51 -6.08 11.12 -26.77
N ALA A 52 -6.31 9.87 -26.40
CA ALA A 52 -7.62 9.40 -25.98
C ALA A 52 -8.09 10.24 -24.78
N LYS A 53 -9.31 10.76 -24.87
CA LYS A 53 -9.94 11.49 -23.75
C LYS A 53 -10.40 10.45 -22.73
N GLY A 54 -10.02 10.62 -21.47
CA GLY A 54 -10.48 9.77 -20.37
C GLY A 54 -11.99 9.88 -20.13
N PRO A 55 -12.54 9.07 -19.19
CA PRO A 55 -13.96 9.09 -18.84
C PRO A 55 -14.41 10.49 -18.48
N ARG A 56 -15.48 10.97 -19.12
CA ARG A 56 -15.99 12.33 -18.90
C ARG A 56 -17.49 12.40 -19.11
N LEU A 57 -18.13 13.35 -18.44
CA LEU A 57 -19.51 13.71 -18.70
C LEU A 57 -19.62 14.55 -19.97
N TYR A 58 -20.69 14.31 -20.70
CA TYR A 58 -21.08 15.05 -21.88
C TYR A 58 -22.57 15.33 -21.81
N TRP A 59 -22.95 16.61 -21.89
CA TRP A 59 -24.35 16.99 -21.99
C TRP A 59 -24.86 16.64 -23.38
N ARG A 60 -25.86 15.76 -23.46
CA ARG A 60 -26.54 15.46 -24.71
C ARG A 60 -27.88 16.20 -24.71
N ASP A 61 -27.91 17.24 -25.53
CA ASP A 61 -29.14 17.90 -25.91
C ASP A 61 -29.84 17.08 -27.00
N ARG A 62 -31.15 16.87 -26.88
CA ARG A 62 -31.98 16.19 -27.88
C ARG A 62 -33.13 17.11 -28.27
N GLU A 63 -33.41 17.23 -29.57
CA GLU A 63 -34.60 17.93 -30.06
C GLU A 63 -35.89 17.18 -29.69
N ASP A 64 -35.86 15.84 -29.67
CA ASP A 64 -37.05 14.99 -29.44
C ASP A 64 -36.98 14.15 -28.14
N GLY A 65 -36.59 14.74 -27.01
CA GLY A 65 -36.63 14.05 -25.71
C GLY A 65 -35.94 14.80 -24.57
N PRO A 66 -35.98 14.27 -23.32
CA PRO A 66 -35.30 14.91 -22.19
C PRO A 66 -33.78 14.95 -22.46
N SER A 67 -33.17 16.10 -22.23
CA SER A 67 -31.71 16.28 -22.31
C SER A 67 -31.06 15.61 -21.11
N VAL A 68 -30.03 14.79 -21.37
CA VAL A 68 -29.46 13.89 -20.36
C VAL A 68 -27.94 13.98 -20.39
N TRP A 69 -27.32 13.84 -19.22
CA TRP A 69 -25.89 13.60 -19.14
C TRP A 69 -25.53 12.19 -19.67
N GLU A 70 -24.41 12.10 -20.37
CA GLU A 70 -23.85 10.83 -20.83
C GLU A 70 -22.38 10.72 -20.40
N ILE A 71 -21.98 9.56 -19.93
CA ILE A 71 -20.58 9.22 -19.69
C ILE A 71 -19.98 8.73 -21.00
N ARG A 72 -18.93 9.42 -21.45
CA ARG A 72 -18.15 9.07 -22.64
C ARG A 72 -16.75 8.64 -22.24
N ASP A 73 -16.35 7.47 -22.71
CA ASP A 73 -15.05 6.87 -22.44
C ASP A 73 -14.58 6.10 -23.67
N GLY A 74 -13.73 6.72 -24.49
CA GLY A 74 -13.38 6.21 -25.81
C GLY A 74 -14.60 6.02 -26.72
N SER A 75 -14.84 4.79 -27.16
CA SER A 75 -16.00 4.39 -27.96
C SER A 75 -17.26 4.12 -27.12
N THR A 76 -17.12 3.93 -25.82
CA THR A 76 -18.22 3.60 -24.91
C THR A 76 -19.03 4.85 -24.57
N ARG A 77 -20.36 4.72 -24.67
CA ARG A 77 -21.33 5.77 -24.34
C ARG A 77 -22.38 5.17 -23.42
N ILE A 78 -22.50 5.70 -22.20
CA ILE A 78 -23.48 5.27 -21.21
C ILE A 78 -24.32 6.49 -20.85
N SER A 79 -25.63 6.41 -21.05
CA SER A 79 -26.54 7.47 -20.61
C SER A 79 -26.72 7.38 -19.10
N THR A 80 -26.63 8.50 -18.38
CA THR A 80 -26.87 8.54 -16.93
C THR A 80 -28.36 8.63 -16.60
N GLY A 81 -29.24 8.85 -17.59
CA GLY A 81 -30.69 8.98 -17.38
C GLY A 81 -31.11 10.21 -16.57
N THR A 82 -30.18 11.09 -16.22
CA THR A 82 -30.42 12.26 -15.35
C THR A 82 -30.01 13.57 -16.03
N ASP A 83 -30.77 14.63 -15.79
CA ASP A 83 -30.52 16.03 -16.19
C ASP A 83 -29.70 16.82 -15.14
N SER A 84 -29.78 16.39 -13.87
CA SER A 84 -28.97 16.86 -12.76
C SER A 84 -27.49 16.49 -12.92
N ARG A 85 -26.65 17.53 -12.97
CA ARG A 85 -25.19 17.39 -13.07
C ARG A 85 -24.59 16.65 -11.87
N ARG A 86 -25.12 16.88 -10.66
CA ARG A 86 -24.62 16.26 -9.42
C ARG A 86 -24.81 14.74 -9.43
N ASP A 87 -25.96 14.29 -9.90
CA ASP A 87 -26.25 12.85 -9.98
C ASP A 87 -25.44 12.20 -11.10
N ALA A 88 -25.22 12.93 -12.21
CA ALA A 88 -24.33 12.50 -13.28
C ALA A 88 -22.86 12.38 -12.82
N GLU A 89 -22.37 13.31 -11.99
CA GLU A 89 -21.03 13.24 -11.39
C GLU A 89 -20.89 12.02 -10.47
N THR A 90 -21.92 11.71 -9.69
CA THR A 90 -21.97 10.50 -8.85
C THR A 90 -21.92 9.22 -9.70
N GLN A 91 -22.69 9.17 -10.79
CA GLN A 91 -22.66 8.03 -11.73
C GLN A 91 -21.34 7.93 -12.49
N LEU A 92 -20.68 9.04 -12.82
CA LEU A 92 -19.34 9.02 -13.41
C LEU A 92 -18.31 8.44 -12.44
N ALA A 93 -18.38 8.79 -11.15
CA ALA A 93 -17.52 8.21 -10.12
C ALA A 93 -17.73 6.69 -10.02
N GLN A 94 -18.98 6.24 -9.93
CA GLN A 94 -19.33 4.80 -9.93
C GLN A 94 -18.86 4.09 -11.21
N TYR A 95 -18.93 4.75 -12.37
CA TYR A 95 -18.44 4.21 -13.63
C TYR A 95 -16.92 4.04 -13.61
N ILE A 96 -16.19 5.03 -13.13
CA ILE A 96 -14.73 4.98 -13.01
C ILE A 96 -14.34 3.82 -12.07
N ASP A 97 -14.99 3.71 -10.91
CA ASP A 97 -14.75 2.62 -9.96
C ASP A 97 -15.03 1.26 -10.59
N ARG A 98 -16.17 1.10 -11.28
CA ARG A 98 -16.52 -0.15 -11.97
C ARG A 98 -15.55 -0.47 -13.10
N LYS A 99 -15.09 0.53 -13.86
CA LYS A 99 -14.12 0.35 -14.96
C LYS A 99 -12.78 -0.17 -14.45
N HIS A 100 -12.37 0.27 -13.26
CA HIS A 100 -11.15 -0.21 -12.62
C HIS A 100 -11.31 -1.56 -11.91
N ARG A 101 -12.55 -2.03 -11.69
CA ARG A 101 -12.82 -3.37 -11.18
C ARG A 101 -12.60 -4.41 -12.30
N PRO A 102 -11.85 -5.49 -12.06
CA PRO A 102 -11.66 -6.53 -13.06
C PRO A 102 -13.01 -7.13 -13.49
N SER A 103 -13.34 -6.95 -14.77
CA SER A 103 -14.52 -7.54 -15.41
C SER A 103 -14.12 -8.89 -16.00
N GLY A 104 -14.14 -9.93 -15.17
CA GLY A 104 -13.81 -11.32 -15.53
C GLY A 104 -12.58 -11.87 -14.79
N PRO A 105 -12.26 -13.16 -14.99
CA PRO A 105 -11.10 -13.77 -14.36
C PRO A 105 -9.83 -13.17 -14.99
N ALA A 106 -9.20 -12.27 -14.26
CA ALA A 106 -7.96 -11.61 -14.66
C ALA A 106 -6.77 -12.57 -14.52
N ARG A 107 -5.75 -12.39 -15.37
CA ARG A 107 -4.47 -13.06 -15.16
C ARG A 107 -3.80 -12.46 -13.91
N PRO A 108 -2.96 -13.23 -13.18
CA PRO A 108 -2.21 -12.70 -12.05
C PRO A 108 -1.41 -11.42 -12.38
N ASP A 109 -0.90 -11.30 -13.60
CA ASP A 109 -0.11 -10.15 -14.06
C ASP A 109 -0.98 -8.92 -14.43
N GLU A 110 -2.31 -9.03 -14.40
CA GLU A 110 -3.25 -7.96 -14.77
C GLU A 110 -3.95 -7.37 -13.55
N LEU A 111 -4.03 -8.12 -12.45
CA LEU A 111 -4.65 -7.67 -11.21
C LEU A 111 -3.61 -7.06 -10.27
N ASP A 112 -3.83 -5.81 -9.85
CA ASP A 112 -3.02 -5.15 -8.83
C ASP A 112 -3.27 -5.74 -7.43
N VAL A 113 -2.21 -5.85 -6.63
CA VAL A 113 -2.31 -6.33 -5.24
C VAL A 113 -3.23 -5.44 -4.41
N GLY A 114 -3.18 -4.12 -4.60
CA GLY A 114 -4.03 -3.17 -3.90
C GLY A 114 -5.51 -3.41 -4.20
N MET A 115 -5.87 -3.60 -5.47
CA MET A 115 -7.24 -3.93 -5.87
C MET A 115 -7.72 -5.25 -5.24
N CYS A 116 -6.89 -6.29 -5.26
CA CYS A 116 -7.20 -7.57 -4.62
C CYS A 116 -7.48 -7.41 -3.11
N LEU A 117 -6.66 -6.62 -2.40
CA LEU A 117 -6.85 -6.34 -0.98
C LEU A 117 -8.11 -5.51 -0.72
N THR A 118 -8.46 -4.56 -1.59
CA THR A 118 -9.69 -3.77 -1.50
C THR A 118 -10.93 -4.65 -1.67
N ILE A 119 -10.98 -5.49 -2.70
CA ILE A 119 -12.09 -6.43 -2.93
C ILE A 119 -12.27 -7.34 -1.70
N TYR A 120 -11.16 -7.90 -1.20
CA TYR A 120 -11.19 -8.73 0.00
C TYR A 120 -11.67 -7.97 1.24
N ALA A 121 -11.25 -6.72 1.42
CA ALA A 121 -11.70 -5.89 2.54
C ALA A 121 -13.21 -5.62 2.48
N GLU A 122 -13.72 -5.18 1.32
CA GLU A 122 -15.13 -4.87 1.11
C GLU A 122 -16.03 -6.08 1.35
N GLU A 123 -15.69 -7.22 0.75
CA GLU A 123 -16.54 -8.40 0.76
C GLU A 123 -16.39 -9.21 2.06
N ARG A 124 -15.19 -9.24 2.65
CA ARG A 124 -14.93 -10.03 3.85
C ARG A 124 -15.17 -9.26 5.16
N ALA A 125 -15.04 -7.93 5.20
CA ALA A 125 -15.16 -7.16 6.44
C ALA A 125 -16.51 -7.36 7.16
N VAL A 126 -17.58 -7.64 6.42
CA VAL A 126 -18.93 -7.89 6.99
C VAL A 126 -18.99 -9.21 7.77
N SER A 127 -18.12 -10.16 7.45
CA SER A 127 -18.20 -11.55 7.95
C SER A 127 -17.17 -11.91 9.03
N VAL A 128 -16.21 -11.04 9.33
CA VAL A 128 -15.11 -11.34 10.26
C VAL A 128 -15.36 -10.71 11.63
N SER A 129 -15.06 -11.46 12.69
CA SER A 129 -15.23 -11.04 14.09
C SER A 129 -14.39 -9.82 14.51
N ASP A 130 -13.34 -9.49 13.77
CA ASP A 130 -12.48 -8.33 14.02
C ASP A 130 -11.93 -7.78 12.69
N PRO A 131 -12.69 -6.88 12.03
CA PRO A 131 -12.31 -6.28 10.75
C PRO A 131 -11.08 -5.35 10.86
N GLN A 132 -10.84 -4.76 12.03
CA GLN A 132 -9.72 -3.83 12.25
C GLN A 132 -8.38 -4.52 12.01
N ARG A 133 -8.28 -5.79 12.38
CA ARG A 133 -7.09 -6.63 12.13
C ARG A 133 -6.74 -6.77 10.65
N ILE A 134 -7.75 -6.83 9.79
CA ILE A 134 -7.55 -6.86 8.33
C ILE A 134 -7.07 -5.49 7.87
N GLY A 135 -7.70 -4.41 8.33
CA GLY A 135 -7.29 -3.04 8.02
C GLY A 135 -5.83 -2.75 8.37
N TYR A 136 -5.35 -3.17 9.55
CA TYR A 136 -3.94 -2.99 9.92
C TYR A 136 -2.97 -3.77 9.02
N ALA A 137 -3.36 -4.97 8.57
CA ALA A 137 -2.54 -5.74 7.64
C ALA A 137 -2.53 -5.08 6.25
N ILE A 138 -3.67 -4.58 5.78
CA ILE A 138 -3.77 -3.89 4.49
C ILE A 138 -2.94 -2.60 4.49
N ASP A 139 -3.00 -1.76 5.53
CA ASP A 139 -2.15 -0.54 5.61
C ASP A 139 -0.65 -0.88 5.57
N ALA A 140 -0.26 -2.00 6.16
CA ALA A 140 1.13 -2.47 6.13
C ALA A 140 1.54 -3.05 4.77
N LEU A 141 0.60 -3.70 4.06
CA LEU A 141 0.84 -4.28 2.75
C LEU A 141 0.88 -3.20 1.66
N ASP A 142 -0.05 -2.24 1.69
CA ASP A 142 -0.17 -1.19 0.68
C ASP A 142 1.16 -0.44 0.48
N ARG A 143 1.85 -0.08 1.57
CA ARG A 143 3.13 0.67 1.52
C ARG A 143 4.21 0.03 0.64
N PHE A 144 4.24 -1.30 0.55
CA PHE A 144 5.27 -2.02 -0.21
C PHE A 144 4.74 -2.59 -1.53
N TRP A 145 3.49 -3.08 -1.52
CA TRP A 145 2.91 -3.79 -2.66
C TRP A 145 2.18 -2.87 -3.65
N ARG A 146 2.12 -1.57 -3.38
CA ARG A 146 1.49 -0.59 -4.28
C ARG A 146 2.09 -0.63 -5.68
N GLY A 147 1.24 -0.82 -6.68
CA GLY A 147 1.64 -0.88 -8.09
C GLY A 147 2.34 -2.18 -8.49
N MET A 148 2.31 -3.19 -7.61
CA MET A 148 2.72 -4.56 -7.95
C MET A 148 1.49 -5.40 -8.27
N THR A 149 1.66 -6.33 -9.22
CA THR A 149 0.59 -7.23 -9.64
C THR A 149 0.59 -8.51 -8.79
N ILE A 150 -0.48 -9.29 -8.84
CA ILE A 150 -0.55 -10.61 -8.19
C ILE A 150 0.54 -11.54 -8.75
N GLY A 151 0.93 -11.39 -10.01
CA GLY A 151 2.04 -12.14 -10.65
C GLY A 151 3.42 -11.82 -10.06
N ASP A 152 3.59 -10.63 -9.48
CA ASP A 152 4.82 -10.23 -8.80
C ASP A 152 4.95 -10.84 -7.40
N VAL A 153 3.90 -11.51 -6.89
CA VAL A 153 3.89 -12.18 -5.60
C VAL A 153 4.66 -13.50 -5.69
N LYS A 154 5.99 -13.38 -5.67
CA LYS A 154 6.94 -14.50 -5.68
C LYS A 154 7.62 -14.62 -4.32
N GLY A 155 8.22 -15.78 -4.08
CA GLY A 155 8.94 -16.02 -2.82
C GLY A 155 10.08 -15.02 -2.55
N GLU A 156 10.72 -14.51 -3.61
CA GLU A 156 11.70 -13.44 -3.50
C GLU A 156 11.07 -12.13 -3.00
N THR A 157 9.96 -11.72 -3.61
CA THR A 157 9.22 -10.51 -3.25
C THR A 157 8.70 -10.57 -1.81
N CYS A 158 8.22 -11.73 -1.36
CA CYS A 158 7.83 -11.97 0.03
C CYS A 158 9.01 -11.84 1.00
N ARG A 159 10.20 -12.37 0.66
CA ARG A 159 11.42 -12.20 1.46
C ARG A 159 11.89 -10.74 1.50
N ARG A 160 11.76 -10.02 0.38
CA ARG A 160 12.06 -8.58 0.29
C ARG A 160 11.12 -7.77 1.17
N TYR A 161 9.82 -8.08 1.13
CA TYR A 161 8.82 -7.48 2.01
C TYR A 161 9.21 -7.68 3.48
N ALA A 162 9.49 -8.92 3.88
CA ALA A 162 9.88 -9.25 5.25
C ALA A 162 11.09 -8.43 5.75
N LYS A 163 12.11 -8.25 4.90
CA LYS A 163 13.30 -7.43 5.22
C LYS A 163 13.00 -5.94 5.30
N SER A 164 12.12 -5.42 4.44
CA SER A 164 11.75 -4.00 4.42
C SER A 164 10.80 -3.58 5.55
N ARG A 165 10.21 -4.55 6.27
CA ARG A 165 9.13 -4.28 7.20
C ARG A 165 9.66 -3.71 8.52
N ILE A 166 9.45 -2.40 8.69
CA ILE A 166 9.80 -1.65 9.90
C ILE A 166 8.52 -1.20 10.62
N LYS A 167 8.44 -1.41 11.93
CA LYS A 167 7.35 -0.94 12.79
C LYS A 167 7.35 0.59 12.89
N LYS A 168 6.26 1.18 13.42
CA LYS A 168 6.19 2.63 13.66
C LYS A 168 7.32 3.14 14.57
N ASP A 169 7.80 2.30 15.47
CA ASP A 169 8.86 2.60 16.43
C ASP A 169 10.28 2.48 15.84
N GLY A 170 10.42 2.29 14.53
CA GLY A 170 11.72 2.14 13.84
C GLY A 170 12.35 0.75 13.98
N GLN A 171 11.77 -0.14 14.78
CA GLN A 171 12.26 -1.52 14.98
C GLN A 171 11.78 -2.46 13.86
N PRO A 172 12.56 -3.48 13.47
CA PRO A 172 12.09 -4.52 12.55
C PRO A 172 10.81 -5.21 13.06
N ALA A 173 9.91 -5.55 12.13
CA ALA A 173 8.76 -6.35 12.47
C ALA A 173 9.18 -7.78 12.85
N SER A 174 8.49 -8.37 13.82
CA SER A 174 8.69 -9.78 14.16
C SER A 174 8.11 -10.68 13.07
N ASP A 175 8.72 -11.85 12.85
CA ASP A 175 8.25 -12.83 11.86
C ASP A 175 6.78 -13.21 12.02
N GLY A 176 6.28 -13.26 13.26
CA GLY A 176 4.85 -13.50 13.53
C GLY A 176 3.93 -12.42 12.97
N THR A 177 4.37 -11.16 12.97
CA THR A 177 3.62 -10.03 12.38
C THR A 177 3.65 -10.11 10.86
N ILE A 178 4.83 -10.29 10.28
CA ILE A 178 5.00 -10.42 8.82
C ILE A 178 4.21 -11.60 8.29
N ARG A 179 4.26 -12.75 8.97
CA ARG A 179 3.49 -13.95 8.62
C ARG A 179 2.00 -13.69 8.64
N ARG A 180 1.51 -12.90 9.60
CA ARG A 180 0.10 -12.51 9.69
C ARG A 180 -0.31 -11.59 8.54
N GLU A 181 0.52 -10.59 8.23
CA GLU A 181 0.31 -9.70 7.08
C GLU A 181 0.26 -10.50 5.77
N LEU A 182 1.22 -11.40 5.54
CA LEU A 182 1.27 -12.27 4.35
C LEU A 182 0.13 -13.31 4.31
N ASN A 183 -0.38 -13.77 5.46
CA ASN A 183 -1.58 -14.61 5.51
C ASN A 183 -2.83 -13.86 5.03
N VAL A 184 -2.96 -12.57 5.36
CA VAL A 184 -4.07 -11.74 4.84
C VAL A 184 -3.95 -11.59 3.33
N LEU A 185 -2.74 -11.37 2.81
CA LEU A 185 -2.50 -11.33 1.36
C LEU A 185 -2.89 -12.66 0.68
N GLN A 186 -2.48 -13.80 1.22
CA GLN A 186 -2.86 -15.11 0.68
C GLN A 186 -4.37 -15.32 0.72
N ALA A 187 -5.03 -14.91 1.81
CA ALA A 187 -6.48 -15.01 1.95
C ALA A 187 -7.20 -14.14 0.91
N ALA A 188 -6.72 -12.92 0.67
CA ALA A 188 -7.26 -12.04 -0.36
C ALA A 188 -7.13 -12.65 -1.77
N ILE A 189 -5.97 -13.20 -2.10
CA ILE A 189 -5.74 -13.88 -3.39
C ILE A 189 -6.68 -15.08 -3.55
N ASN A 190 -6.82 -15.89 -2.51
CA ASN A 190 -7.70 -17.05 -2.53
C ASN A 190 -9.18 -16.65 -2.66
N HIS A 191 -9.58 -15.56 -2.02
CA HIS A 191 -10.93 -14.99 -2.11
C HIS A 191 -11.21 -14.53 -3.54
N CYS A 192 -10.31 -13.74 -4.12
CA CYS A 192 -10.44 -13.29 -5.50
C CYS A 192 -10.49 -14.46 -6.51
N HIS A 193 -9.76 -15.54 -6.26
CA HIS A 193 -9.86 -16.75 -7.08
C HIS A 193 -11.19 -17.49 -6.88
N ALA A 194 -11.69 -17.61 -5.65
CA ALA A 194 -12.96 -18.28 -5.36
C ALA A 194 -14.17 -17.56 -5.99
N GLU A 195 -14.16 -16.23 -5.97
CA GLU A 195 -15.21 -15.39 -6.58
C GLU A 195 -15.03 -15.19 -8.10
N GLY A 196 -13.99 -15.79 -8.71
CA GLY A 196 -13.78 -15.74 -10.16
C GLY A 196 -13.16 -14.44 -10.69
N TYR A 197 -12.59 -13.60 -9.83
CA TYR A 197 -11.81 -12.41 -10.23
C TYR A 197 -10.39 -12.78 -10.73
N LEU A 198 -9.86 -13.94 -10.35
CA LEU A 198 -8.54 -14.44 -10.74
C LEU A 198 -8.65 -15.82 -11.39
N ILE A 199 -7.90 -16.05 -12.46
CA ILE A 199 -7.83 -17.36 -13.12
C ILE A 199 -7.11 -18.39 -12.23
N HIS A 200 -6.01 -17.99 -11.59
CA HIS A 200 -5.21 -18.84 -10.70
C HIS A 200 -4.67 -18.03 -9.52
N ALA A 201 -4.55 -18.68 -8.36
CA ALA A 201 -4.04 -18.10 -7.12
C ALA A 201 -2.57 -18.47 -6.88
N PRO A 202 -1.60 -17.55 -7.02
CA PRO A 202 -0.22 -17.84 -6.63
C PRO A 202 -0.10 -18.07 -5.11
N ARG A 203 0.84 -18.94 -4.75
CA ARG A 203 1.17 -19.24 -3.35
C ARG A 203 2.16 -18.21 -2.81
N VAL A 204 1.77 -17.53 -1.74
CA VAL A 204 2.60 -16.59 -1.00
C VAL A 204 3.60 -17.37 -0.14
N ALA A 205 4.90 -17.10 -0.31
CA ALA A 205 5.92 -17.69 0.54
C ALA A 205 5.85 -17.06 1.94
N MET A 206 5.69 -17.89 2.96
CA MET A 206 5.60 -17.43 4.34
C MET A 206 6.95 -17.60 5.04
N PRO A 207 7.34 -16.65 5.92
CA PRO A 207 8.48 -16.85 6.80
C PRO A 207 8.20 -17.97 7.81
N ASP A 208 9.27 -18.50 8.39
CA ASP A 208 9.20 -19.54 9.39
C ASP A 208 8.34 -19.11 10.57
N ARG A 209 7.60 -20.07 11.11
CA ARG A 209 6.74 -19.80 12.26
C ARG A 209 7.65 -19.53 13.46
N PRO A 210 7.59 -18.33 14.09
CA PRO A 210 8.38 -18.10 15.28
C PRO A 210 7.94 -19.07 16.38
N ALA A 211 8.89 -19.50 17.20
CA ALA A 211 8.60 -20.31 18.37
C ALA A 211 7.57 -19.60 19.25
N SER A 212 6.57 -20.36 19.71
CA SER A 212 5.61 -19.88 20.70
C SER A 212 6.38 -19.50 21.97
N LYS A 213 6.16 -18.29 22.49
CA LYS A 213 6.72 -17.88 23.78
C LYS A 213 5.86 -18.52 24.88
N GLU A 214 6.06 -19.81 25.12
CA GLU A 214 5.36 -20.53 26.17
C GLU A 214 6.10 -20.36 27.49
N ARG A 215 5.75 -19.30 28.22
CA ARG A 215 6.13 -19.12 29.63
C ARG A 215 4.86 -19.18 30.46
N TRP A 216 4.74 -20.22 31.28
CA TRP A 216 3.71 -20.29 32.32
C TRP A 216 4.19 -19.63 33.61
N LEU A 217 3.23 -19.20 34.43
CA LEU A 217 3.51 -18.70 35.78
C LEU A 217 3.82 -19.86 36.71
N THR A 218 4.84 -19.71 37.55
CA THR A 218 5.01 -20.60 38.70
C THR A 218 3.97 -20.28 39.78
N ARG A 219 3.73 -21.22 40.70
CA ARG A 219 2.83 -21.00 41.84
C ARG A 219 3.25 -19.79 42.69
N GLN A 220 4.56 -19.56 42.83
CA GLN A 220 5.09 -18.43 43.58
C GLN A 220 4.88 -17.11 42.84
N GLU A 221 5.12 -17.08 41.53
CA GLU A 221 4.85 -15.90 40.70
C GLU A 221 3.35 -15.55 40.68
N ALA A 222 2.47 -16.54 40.65
CA ALA A 222 1.03 -16.33 40.77
C ALA A 222 0.67 -15.72 42.14
N ALA A 223 1.26 -16.20 43.24
CA ALA A 223 1.05 -15.63 44.57
C ALA A 223 1.56 -14.19 44.67
N TRP A 224 2.71 -13.88 44.05
CA TRP A 224 3.22 -12.51 43.96
C TRP A 224 2.29 -11.61 43.14
N LEU A 225 1.76 -12.09 42.02
CA LEU A 225 0.83 -11.35 41.19
C LEU A 225 -0.46 -11.00 41.94
N ILE A 226 -1.03 -11.95 42.68
CA ILE A 226 -2.23 -11.71 43.51
C ILE A 226 -1.92 -10.72 44.64
N ARG A 227 -0.76 -10.84 45.30
CA ARG A 227 -0.35 -9.92 46.36
C ARG A 227 -0.17 -8.49 45.84
N ALA A 228 0.48 -8.34 44.70
CA ALA A 228 0.66 -7.05 44.03
C ALA A 228 -0.68 -6.45 43.62
N ALA A 229 -1.59 -7.25 43.06
CA ALA A 229 -2.93 -6.80 42.71
C ALA A 229 -3.68 -6.26 43.93
N ARG A 230 -3.66 -6.97 45.07
CA ARG A 230 -4.32 -6.53 46.32
C ARG A 230 -3.74 -5.25 46.92
N ALA A 231 -2.48 -4.92 46.61
CA ALA A 231 -1.83 -3.71 47.09
C ALA A 231 -2.21 -2.45 46.28
N LEU A 232 -2.95 -2.59 45.17
CA LEU A 232 -3.41 -1.45 44.37
C LEU A 232 -4.63 -0.76 45.02
N ASN A 233 -4.57 0.56 45.15
CA ASN A 233 -5.55 1.36 45.90
C ASN A 233 -6.96 1.45 45.28
N ARG A 234 -7.09 1.33 43.94
CA ARG A 234 -8.38 1.57 43.24
C ARG A 234 -8.95 0.30 42.62
N ASP A 235 -8.15 -0.42 41.84
CA ASP A 235 -8.60 -1.56 41.02
C ASP A 235 -8.17 -2.93 41.57
N GLY A 236 -7.56 -2.96 42.77
CA GLY A 236 -6.88 -4.14 43.28
C GLY A 236 -7.80 -5.34 43.57
N ARG A 237 -9.05 -5.09 43.98
CA ARG A 237 -10.04 -6.15 44.25
C ARG A 237 -10.42 -6.88 42.97
N HIS A 238 -10.89 -6.15 41.96
CA HIS A 238 -11.32 -6.75 40.68
C HIS A 238 -10.17 -7.44 39.94
N LEU A 239 -8.96 -6.87 40.00
CA LEU A 239 -7.79 -7.50 39.40
C LEU A 239 -7.42 -8.81 40.12
N ALA A 240 -7.46 -8.85 41.45
CA ALA A 240 -7.19 -10.06 42.21
C ALA A 240 -8.22 -11.16 41.92
N ASP A 241 -9.51 -10.79 41.84
CA ASP A 241 -10.59 -11.73 41.51
C ASP A 241 -10.43 -12.26 40.08
N PHE A 242 -10.11 -11.39 39.11
CA PHE A 242 -9.82 -11.78 37.73
C PHE A 242 -8.67 -12.78 37.63
N ILE A 243 -7.55 -12.53 38.33
CA ILE A 243 -6.40 -13.44 38.37
C ILE A 243 -6.81 -14.78 38.99
N LEU A 244 -7.56 -14.76 40.09
CA LEU A 244 -8.00 -15.98 40.78
C LEU A 244 -8.89 -16.84 39.86
N HIS A 245 -9.88 -16.22 39.20
CA HIS A 245 -10.77 -16.92 38.28
C HIS A 245 -9.98 -17.53 37.12
N GLY A 246 -9.10 -16.75 36.49
CA GLY A 246 -8.25 -17.24 35.39
C GLY A 246 -7.36 -18.43 35.78
N LEU A 247 -6.81 -18.43 37.00
CA LEU A 247 -5.98 -19.54 37.50
C LEU A 247 -6.79 -20.80 37.83
N TYR A 248 -8.00 -20.65 38.35
CA TYR A 248 -8.83 -21.79 38.77
C TYR A 248 -9.64 -22.41 37.63
N THR A 249 -10.16 -21.60 36.71
CA THR A 249 -11.06 -22.08 35.65
C THR A 249 -10.35 -22.25 34.31
N GLY A 250 -9.16 -21.66 34.13
CA GLY A 250 -8.47 -21.64 32.84
C GLY A 250 -9.23 -20.89 31.74
N SER A 251 -10.26 -20.11 32.11
CA SER A 251 -11.14 -19.45 31.14
C SER A 251 -10.43 -18.30 30.43
N ARG A 252 -10.88 -18.01 29.20
CA ARG A 252 -10.37 -16.87 28.42
C ARG A 252 -10.79 -15.56 29.08
N LYS A 253 -9.95 -14.51 28.93
CA LYS A 253 -10.19 -13.18 29.51
C LYS A 253 -11.61 -12.66 29.26
N GLU A 254 -12.12 -12.87 28.05
CA GLU A 254 -13.40 -12.33 27.59
C GLU A 254 -14.57 -13.03 28.28
N THR A 255 -14.45 -14.34 28.49
CA THR A 255 -15.40 -15.13 29.28
C THR A 255 -15.43 -14.66 30.74
N ILE A 256 -14.27 -14.38 31.35
CA ILE A 256 -14.20 -13.90 32.74
C ILE A 256 -14.84 -12.51 32.85
N LEU A 257 -14.57 -11.62 31.88
CA LEU A 257 -15.14 -10.26 31.88
C LEU A 257 -16.63 -10.22 31.55
N ALA A 258 -17.14 -11.18 30.78
CA ALA A 258 -18.55 -11.31 30.44
C ALA A 258 -19.34 -12.15 31.47
N MET A 259 -18.71 -12.57 32.56
CA MET A 259 -19.35 -13.38 33.59
C MET A 259 -20.34 -12.53 34.40
N HIS A 260 -21.58 -13.00 34.50
CA HIS A 260 -22.62 -12.39 35.31
C HIS A 260 -23.13 -13.41 36.33
N ILE A 261 -23.56 -12.90 37.50
CA ILE A 261 -24.10 -13.74 38.57
C ILE A 261 -25.46 -14.35 38.21
N ASP A 262 -26.27 -13.62 37.44
CA ASP A 262 -27.65 -13.99 37.12
C ASP A 262 -27.81 -14.59 35.71
N GLN A 263 -26.76 -14.59 34.89
CA GLN A 263 -26.82 -15.05 33.50
C GLN A 263 -25.75 -16.09 33.21
N ARG A 264 -26.17 -17.20 32.57
CA ARG A 264 -25.25 -18.22 32.08
C ARG A 264 -24.45 -17.65 30.93
N SER A 265 -23.12 -17.72 30.99
CA SER A 265 -22.26 -17.24 29.91
C SER A 265 -22.48 -18.08 28.64
N VAL A 266 -22.81 -17.42 27.53
CA VAL A 266 -23.02 -18.06 26.21
C VAL A 266 -21.69 -18.52 25.59
N LEU A 267 -20.58 -17.92 26.03
CA LEU A 267 -19.22 -18.30 25.66
C LEU A 267 -18.74 -19.41 26.59
N GLY A 268 -18.85 -20.67 26.14
CA GLY A 268 -18.28 -21.82 26.85
C GLY A 268 -16.76 -21.70 27.01
N GLY A 269 -16.26 -22.10 28.18
CA GLY A 269 -14.84 -22.29 28.46
C GLY A 269 -14.33 -23.60 27.89
#